data_AF-A0A1V5IYE1-F1
#
_entry.id   AF-A0A1V5IYE1-F1
#
_cell.length_a   1.000
_cell.length_b   1.000
_cell.length_c   1.000
_cell.angle_alpha   90.00
_cell.angle_beta   90.00
_cell.angle_gamma   90.00
#
_symmetry.space_group_name_H-M   'P 1'
#
loop_
_entity.id
_entity.type
_entity.pdbx_description
1 polymer ?
#
loop_
_entity_poly.entity_id
_entity_poly.type
_entity_poly.pdbx_seq_one_letter_code
_entity_poly.pdbx_strand_id
1 'polypeptide(L)'
;MGKRGIMKINTSIRTLKGVYGVFKEAGLAGLLTGNAEEVSAAEVMDKLIEGGLMVETMKLITGSEVYVDENKVETDWEDVPYSVINEVLVDFFAGIGSVSALARG
;
A
#
# COMPACT_ATOMS: atom_id res chain seq x y z
N MET A 1 11.42 14.15 -7.21
CA MET A 1 11.76 12.95 -6.44
C MET A 1 11.20 13.15 -5.04
N GLY A 2 10.16 12.41 -4.66
CA GLY A 2 9.71 12.38 -3.27
C GLY A 2 10.82 11.82 -2.37
N LYS A 3 11.01 12.41 -1.20
CA LYS A 3 12.02 11.97 -0.24
C LYS A 3 11.42 10.84 0.62
N ARG A 4 12.24 9.84 0.96
CA ARG A 4 11.81 8.61 1.65
C ARG A 4 11.36 8.94 3.09
N GLY A 5 10.19 8.46 3.49
CA GLY A 5 9.68 8.64 4.86
C GLY A 5 10.36 7.70 5.86
N ILE A 6 10.34 8.07 7.15
CA ILE A 6 10.85 7.23 8.27
C ILE A 6 9.84 6.20 8.76
N MET A 7 8.72 6.07 8.05
CA MET A 7 7.57 5.33 8.56
C MET A 7 7.80 3.82 8.54
N LYS A 8 7.25 3.15 9.57
CA LYS A 8 7.28 1.71 9.68
C LYS A 8 6.14 1.10 8.88
N ILE A 9 6.46 0.13 8.04
CA ILE A 9 5.47 -0.74 7.42
C ILE A 9 5.10 -1.87 8.38
N ASN A 10 3.81 -2.05 8.63
CA ASN A 10 3.25 -3.05 9.50
C ASN A 10 2.75 -4.24 8.67
N THR A 11 3.25 -5.42 8.99
CA THR A 11 2.89 -6.69 8.32
C THR A 11 2.29 -7.70 9.30
N SER A 12 1.82 -7.22 10.46
CA SER A 12 1.15 -8.07 11.45
C SER A 12 -0.12 -8.70 10.89
N ILE A 13 -0.56 -9.82 11.48
CA ILE A 13 -1.83 -10.48 11.13
C ILE A 13 -3.03 -9.53 11.27
N ARG A 14 -2.98 -8.57 12.21
CA ARG A 14 -4.02 -7.54 12.34
C ARG A 14 -4.06 -6.65 11.10
N THR A 15 -2.91 -6.14 10.67
CA THR A 15 -2.80 -5.32 9.46
C THR A 15 -3.24 -6.11 8.23
N LEU A 16 -2.77 -7.34 8.07
CA LEU A 16 -3.17 -8.21 6.96
C LEU A 16 -4.68 -8.46 6.90
N LYS A 17 -5.35 -8.62 8.04
CA LYS A 17 -6.83 -8.74 8.09
C LYS A 17 -7.52 -7.48 7.59
N GLY A 18 -7.04 -6.30 7.98
CA GLY A 18 -7.59 -5.02 7.52
C GLY A 18 -7.38 -4.82 6.02
N VAL A 19 -6.13 -4.98 5.58
CA VAL A 19 -5.76 -4.86 4.16
C VAL A 19 -6.50 -5.88 3.29
N TYR A 20 -6.71 -7.11 3.78
CA TYR A 20 -7.52 -8.11 3.08
C TYR A 20 -8.97 -7.65 2.86
N GLY A 21 -9.58 -6.97 3.84
CA GLY A 21 -10.93 -6.40 3.68
C GLY A 21 -10.97 -5.38 2.54
N VAL A 22 -10.05 -4.42 2.57
CA VAL A 22 -9.92 -3.38 1.54
C VAL A 22 -9.61 -3.97 0.17
N PHE A 23 -8.67 -4.91 0.10
CA PHE A 23 -8.31 -5.55 -1.16
C PHE A 23 -9.43 -6.43 -1.71
N LYS A 24 -10.23 -7.05 -0.85
CA LYS A 24 -11.41 -7.80 -1.30
C LYS A 24 -12.44 -6.88 -1.96
N GLU A 25 -12.65 -5.69 -1.40
CA GLU A 25 -13.53 -4.68 -1.99
C GLU A 25 -13.02 -4.18 -3.35
N ALA A 26 -11.71 -3.99 -3.47
CA ALA A 26 -11.05 -3.61 -4.72
C ALA A 26 -10.88 -4.76 -5.75
N GLY A 27 -11.33 -5.99 -5.45
CA GLY A 27 -11.08 -7.14 -6.33
C GLY A 27 -9.60 -7.54 -6.44
N LEU A 28 -8.83 -7.30 -5.38
CA LEU A 28 -7.39 -7.52 -5.23
C LEU A 28 -7.04 -8.59 -4.18
N ALA A 29 -8.03 -9.23 -3.55
CA ALA A 29 -7.80 -10.22 -2.49
C ALA A 29 -6.84 -11.37 -2.88
N GLY A 30 -6.79 -11.72 -4.16
CA GLY A 30 -5.87 -12.73 -4.71
C GLY A 30 -4.39 -12.44 -4.42
N LEU A 31 -4.01 -11.16 -4.30
CA LEU A 31 -2.63 -10.73 -4.06
C LEU A 31 -2.10 -11.17 -2.69
N LEU A 32 -3.00 -11.35 -1.72
CA LEU A 32 -2.65 -11.77 -0.37
C LEU A 32 -2.81 -13.28 -0.17
N THR A 33 -3.64 -13.93 -0.99
CA THR A 33 -3.93 -15.37 -0.87
C THR A 33 -3.08 -16.23 -1.80
N GLY A 34 -2.32 -15.63 -2.72
CA GLY A 34 -1.53 -16.34 -3.73
C GLY A 34 -2.36 -16.87 -4.91
N ASN A 35 -3.62 -16.46 -5.02
CA ASN A 35 -4.53 -16.84 -6.11
C ASN A 35 -4.71 -15.72 -7.15
N ALA A 36 -3.88 -14.67 -7.11
CA ALA A 36 -3.91 -13.62 -8.11
C ALA A 36 -3.28 -14.10 -9.43
N GLU A 37 -3.92 -13.74 -10.54
CA GLU A 37 -3.24 -13.65 -11.83
C GLU A 37 -2.12 -12.59 -11.74
N GLU A 38 -1.20 -12.54 -12.71
CA GLU A 38 -0.20 -11.48 -12.73
C GLU A 38 -0.91 -10.11 -12.81
N VAL A 39 -0.83 -9.31 -11.74
CA VAL A 39 -1.41 -7.97 -11.67
C VAL A 39 -0.27 -6.97 -11.54
N SER A 40 -0.24 -5.95 -12.38
CA SER A 40 0.80 -4.94 -12.32
C SER A 40 0.60 -4.00 -11.12
N ALA A 41 1.69 -3.37 -10.66
CA ALA A 41 1.60 -2.31 -9.66
C ALA A 41 0.64 -1.18 -10.07
N ALA A 42 0.61 -0.84 -11.36
CA ALA A 42 -0.29 0.18 -11.88
C ALA A 42 -1.76 -0.22 -11.72
N GLU A 43 -2.12 -1.46 -12.01
CA GLU A 43 -3.50 -1.96 -11.86
C GLU A 43 -3.93 -2.04 -10.39
N VAL A 44 -3.02 -2.38 -9.49
CA VAL A 44 -3.27 -2.33 -8.04
C VAL A 44 -3.61 -0.91 -7.61
N MET A 45 -2.79 0.05 -8.04
CA MET A 45 -2.97 1.46 -7.73
C MET A 45 -4.29 2.00 -8.30
N ASP A 46 -4.58 1.68 -9.56
CA ASP A 46 -5.80 2.11 -10.25
C ASP A 46 -7.06 1.63 -9.50
N LYS A 47 -7.14 0.34 -9.19
CA LYS A 47 -8.26 -0.24 -8.42
C LYS A 47 -8.43 0.37 -7.04
N LEU A 48 -7.33 0.69 -6.34
CA LEU A 48 -7.40 1.35 -5.04
C LEU A 48 -7.84 2.82 -5.15
N ILE A 49 -7.47 3.52 -6.23
CA ILE A 49 -7.91 4.90 -6.49
C ILE A 49 -9.38 4.92 -6.89
N GLU A 50 -9.79 4.09 -7.85
CA GLU A 50 -11.18 3.98 -8.30
C GLU A 50 -12.14 3.64 -7.16
N GLY A 51 -11.72 2.78 -6.24
CA GLY A 51 -12.49 2.42 -5.05
C GLY A 51 -12.49 3.48 -3.94
N GLY A 52 -11.66 4.53 -4.02
CA GLY A 52 -11.46 5.46 -2.91
C GLY A 52 -10.80 4.82 -1.69
N LEU A 53 -10.02 3.75 -1.90
CA LEU A 53 -9.47 2.88 -0.86
C LEU A 53 -7.98 3.13 -0.59
N MET A 54 -7.35 4.02 -1.38
CA MET A 54 -5.91 4.29 -1.28
C MET A 54 -5.50 4.79 0.11
N VAL A 55 -6.17 5.81 0.62
CA VAL A 55 -5.86 6.42 1.93
C VAL A 55 -6.04 5.41 3.06
N GLU A 56 -7.16 4.68 3.07
CA GLU A 56 -7.41 3.64 4.08
C GLU A 56 -6.33 2.56 4.04
N THR A 57 -5.90 2.14 2.86
CA THR A 57 -4.78 1.19 2.69
C THR A 57 -3.51 1.74 3.33
N MET A 58 -3.16 3.01 3.11
CA MET A 58 -1.97 3.62 3.69
C MET A 58 -2.03 3.66 5.21
N LYS A 59 -3.18 4.06 5.77
CA LYS A 59 -3.39 4.08 7.22
C LYS A 59 -3.24 2.70 7.83
N LEU A 60 -3.80 1.67 7.19
CA LEU A 60 -3.71 0.29 7.67
C LEU A 60 -2.27 -0.25 7.66
N ILE A 61 -1.54 -0.06 6.55
CA ILE A 61 -0.20 -0.63 6.40
C ILE A 61 0.86 0.13 7.19
N THR A 62 0.62 1.39 7.54
CA THR A 62 1.56 2.20 8.33
C THR A 62 1.17 2.30 9.79
N GLY A 63 -0.12 2.10 10.10
CA GLY A 63 -0.70 2.39 11.41
C GLY A 63 -0.75 3.88 11.73
N SER A 64 -0.70 4.75 10.73
CA SER A 64 -0.63 6.21 10.89
C SER A 64 -1.73 6.93 10.13
N GLU A 65 -2.38 7.89 10.77
CA GLU A 65 -3.41 8.74 10.17
C GLU A 65 -2.86 9.75 9.15
N VAL A 66 -1.56 10.04 9.23
CA VAL A 66 -0.83 10.97 8.35
C VAL A 66 0.46 10.33 7.85
N TYR A 67 0.99 10.82 6.73
CA TYR A 67 2.33 10.50 6.29
C TYR A 67 3.37 11.37 7.02
N VAL A 68 4.47 10.76 7.47
CA VAL A 68 5.57 11.46 8.14
C VAL A 68 6.88 11.25 7.38
N ASP A 69 7.44 12.34 6.85
CA ASP A 69 8.69 12.30 6.09
C ASP A 69 9.94 12.22 6.99
N GLU A 70 11.13 12.12 6.39
CA GLU A 70 12.41 12.11 7.12
C GLU A 70 12.70 13.37 7.95
N ASN A 71 12.08 14.49 7.60
CA ASN A 71 12.18 15.76 8.31
C ASN A 71 11.10 15.91 9.40
N LYS A 72 10.30 14.86 9.63
CA LYS A 72 9.15 14.83 10.54
C LYS A 72 8.04 15.81 10.16
N VAL A 73 7.91 16.10 8.86
CA VAL A 73 6.78 16.85 8.33
C VAL A 73 5.61 15.89 8.17
N GLU A 74 4.47 16.28 8.72
CA GLU A 74 3.21 15.56 8.60
C GLU A 74 2.44 16.06 7.37
N THR A 75 1.94 15.13 6.56
CA THR A 75 1.16 15.39 5.36
C THR A 75 -0.08 14.50 5.38
N ASP A 76 -1.24 15.07 5.06
CA ASP A 76 -2.46 14.28 4.83
C ASP A 76 -2.24 13.31 3.67
N TRP A 77 -2.74 12.09 3.81
CA TRP A 77 -2.51 11.03 2.82
C TRP A 77 -3.00 11.37 1.40
N GLU A 78 -4.00 12.22 1.26
CA GLU A 78 -4.50 12.70 -0.04
C GLU A 78 -3.53 13.67 -0.73
N ASP A 79 -2.69 14.37 0.03
CA ASP A 79 -1.71 15.33 -0.49
C ASP A 79 -0.32 14.71 -0.71
N VAL A 80 -0.16 13.43 -0.36
CA VAL A 80 1.11 12.71 -0.53
C VAL A 80 1.35 12.43 -2.01
N PRO A 81 2.55 12.72 -2.55
CA PRO A 81 2.86 12.42 -3.94
C PRO A 81 2.70 10.93 -4.25
N TYR A 82 2.08 10.63 -5.39
CA TYR A 82 1.84 9.25 -5.87
C TYR A 82 3.10 8.36 -5.83
N SER A 83 4.28 8.91 -6.15
CA SER A 83 5.54 8.16 -6.10
C SER A 83 5.84 7.62 -4.70
N VAL A 84 5.52 8.38 -3.66
CA VAL A 84 5.73 7.99 -2.26
C VAL A 84 4.70 6.92 -1.86
N ILE A 85 3.44 7.07 -2.27
CA ILE A 85 2.40 6.04 -2.04
C ILE A 85 2.82 4.70 -2.65
N ASN A 86 3.29 4.72 -3.90
CA ASN A 86 3.77 3.53 -4.58
C ASN A 86 4.95 2.86 -3.84
N GLU A 87 5.90 3.65 -3.32
CA GLU A 87 6.99 3.13 -2.49
C GLU A 87 6.49 2.44 -1.21
N VAL A 88 5.52 3.03 -0.50
CA VAL A 88 4.93 2.44 0.72
C VAL A 88 4.27 1.09 0.40
N LEU A 89 3.56 0.99 -0.73
CA LEU A 89 2.95 -0.27 -1.17
C LEU A 89 3.98 -1.33 -1.55
N VAL A 90 5.00 -0.95 -2.32
CA VAL A 90 6.09 -1.86 -2.67
C VAL A 90 6.79 -2.39 -1.42
N ASP A 91 7.08 -1.52 -0.45
CA ASP A 91 7.69 -1.93 0.83
C ASP A 91 6.76 -2.87 1.62
N PHE A 92 5.44 -2.67 1.57
CA PHE A 92 4.46 -3.60 2.17
C PHE A 92 4.47 -4.98 1.52
N PHE A 93 4.37 -5.06 0.19
CA PHE A 93 4.40 -6.33 -0.51
C PHE A 93 5.74 -7.07 -0.34
N ALA A 94 6.85 -6.33 -0.31
CA ALA A 94 8.15 -6.87 0.06
C ALA A 94 8.19 -7.42 1.48
N GLY A 95 7.61 -6.69 2.44
CA GLY A 95 7.56 -7.10 3.85
C GLY A 95 6.73 -8.36 4.13
N ILE A 96 5.76 -8.68 3.27
CA ILE A 96 4.95 -9.91 3.39
C ILE A 96 5.47 -11.06 2.52
N GLY A 97 6.60 -10.86 1.83
CA GLY A 97 7.19 -11.87 0.94
C GLY A 97 6.44 -12.08 -0.38
N SER A 98 5.57 -11.15 -0.78
CA SER A 98 4.74 -11.21 -2.00
C SER A 98 5.36 -10.40 -3.16
N VAL A 99 6.69 -10.44 -3.30
CA VAL A 99 7.41 -9.67 -4.33
C VAL A 99 7.13 -10.20 -5.74
N SER A 100 6.72 -11.47 -5.88
CA SER A 100 6.34 -12.05 -7.18
C SER A 100 5.06 -11.46 -7.76
N ALA A 101 4.21 -10.81 -6.95
CA ALA A 101 2.94 -10.24 -7.40
C ALA A 101 3.10 -8.84 -8.02
N LEU A 102 4.22 -8.14 -7.78
CA LEU A 102 4.52 -6.84 -8.38
C LEU A 102 5.75 -6.96 -9.27
N ALA A 103 5.67 -7.78 -10.32
CA ALA A 103 6.68 -7.78 -11.35
C ALA A 103 6.76 -6.36 -11.95
N ARG A 104 7.97 -5.79 -11.95
CA ARG A 104 8.23 -4.44 -12.46
C ARG A 104 7.86 -4.42 -13.95
N GLY A 105 6.74 -3.80 -14.28
CA GLY A 105 6.46 -3.33 -15.64
C GLY A 105 7.47 -2.26 -16.05
#